data_AF-A0AAD6D1K7-F1
#
_entry.id   AF-A0AAD6D1K7-F1
#
_cell.length_a   1.000
_cell.length_b   1.000
_cell.length_c   1.000
_cell.angle_alpha   90.00
_cell.angle_beta   90.00
_cell.angle_gamma   90.00
#
_symmetry.space_group_name_H-M   'P 1'
#
loop_
_entity.id
_entity.type
_entity.pdbx_description
1 polymer ?
#
loop_
_entity_poly.entity_id
_entity_poly.type
_entity_poly.pdbx_seq_one_letter_code
_entity_poly.pdbx_strand_id
1 'polypeptide(L)'
;MRKNYLITGFRNGSFLKDPNNRGQPPANPMTDPAGMEQMMGMLKGNMMMMIPQTLIMSWINAFFSGFVILKLPFPLTIRFKSMLQSGVMTRDLDVQWVSSLSWYFLNLMGLQSVFGFILGSDNSANQMAQQMGMANPAAMMNPMQPGQDPDKLFLSEAENLEVMEYFSILNGIEERVLLNYAPEVN
;
A
#
# COMPACT_ATOMS: atom_id res chain seq x y z
N MET A 1 -31.00 -19.46 5.38
CA MET A 1 -30.91 -20.16 4.08
C MET A 1 -29.61 -19.86 3.33
N ARG A 2 -29.31 -18.60 2.96
CA ARG A 2 -28.07 -18.27 2.23
C ARG A 2 -26.78 -18.61 2.99
N LYS A 3 -26.70 -18.32 4.28
CA LYS A 3 -25.57 -18.72 5.15
C LYS A 3 -25.26 -20.22 5.05
N ASN A 4 -26.27 -21.08 5.26
CA ASN A 4 -26.10 -22.53 5.17
C ASN A 4 -25.75 -23.01 3.75
N TYR A 5 -26.30 -22.39 2.71
CA TYR A 5 -25.94 -22.69 1.32
C TYR A 5 -24.47 -22.40 1.02
N LEU A 6 -23.97 -21.23 1.46
CA LEU A 6 -22.58 -20.83 1.27
C LEU A 6 -21.61 -21.71 2.06
N ILE A 7 -21.89 -21.96 3.34
CA ILE A 7 -21.08 -22.85 4.20
C ILE A 7 -20.99 -24.25 3.58
N THR A 8 -22.12 -24.79 3.11
CA THR A 8 -22.15 -26.13 2.49
C THR A 8 -21.36 -26.14 1.18
N GLY A 9 -21.51 -25.11 0.33
CA GLY A 9 -20.77 -25.03 -0.93
C GLY A 9 -19.26 -24.81 -0.77
N PHE A 10 -18.84 -24.04 0.25
CA PHE A 10 -17.41 -23.89 0.61
C PHE A 10 -16.82 -25.19 1.13
N ARG A 11 -17.52 -25.89 2.05
CA ARG A 11 -17.08 -27.20 2.56
C ARG A 11 -17.12 -28.31 1.51
N ASN A 12 -18.02 -28.23 0.53
CA ASN A 12 -18.10 -29.21 -0.56
C ASN A 12 -17.13 -28.91 -1.71
N GLY A 13 -16.43 -27.77 -1.69
CA GLY A 13 -15.51 -27.38 -2.76
C GLY A 13 -16.21 -27.11 -4.09
N SER A 14 -17.53 -26.88 -4.08
CA SER A 14 -18.33 -26.62 -5.29
C SER A 14 -17.99 -25.28 -5.95
N PHE A 15 -17.33 -24.40 -5.21
CA PHE A 15 -16.84 -23.10 -5.68
C PHE A 15 -15.35 -23.11 -6.06
N LEU A 16 -14.67 -24.26 -5.95
CA LEU A 16 -13.30 -24.42 -6.43
C LEU A 16 -13.31 -24.59 -7.95
N LYS A 17 -12.35 -23.94 -8.62
CA LYS A 17 -12.14 -24.07 -10.08
C LYS A 17 -11.89 -25.51 -10.51
N ASP A 18 -11.21 -26.29 -9.66
CA ASP A 18 -10.98 -27.73 -9.83
C ASP A 18 -11.37 -28.50 -8.56
N PRO A 19 -12.60 -29.08 -8.50
CA PRO A 19 -13.10 -29.82 -7.34
C PRO A 19 -12.28 -31.08 -7.00
N ASN A 20 -11.41 -31.55 -7.90
CA ASN A 20 -10.57 -32.73 -7.73
C ASN A 20 -9.20 -32.44 -7.09
N ASN A 21 -8.80 -31.17 -6.97
CA ASN A 21 -7.50 -30.75 -6.43
C ASN A 21 -7.58 -30.24 -4.97
N ARG A 22 -8.57 -30.73 -4.21
CA ARG A 22 -8.77 -30.35 -2.80
C ARG A 22 -7.56 -30.76 -1.96
N GLY A 23 -7.02 -29.82 -1.18
CA GLY A 23 -5.87 -30.04 -0.32
C GLY A 23 -4.52 -30.25 -1.03
N GLN A 24 -4.43 -30.05 -2.36
CA GLN A 24 -3.13 -30.02 -3.03
C GLN A 24 -2.47 -28.66 -2.81
N PRO A 25 -1.20 -28.61 -2.38
CA PRO A 25 -0.48 -27.35 -2.26
C PRO A 25 -0.53 -26.63 -3.61
N PRO A 26 -0.65 -25.28 -3.61
CA PRO A 26 -0.79 -24.50 -4.83
C PRO A 26 0.27 -24.97 -5.83
N ALA A 27 -0.18 -25.46 -6.99
CA ALA A 27 0.71 -25.88 -8.05
C ALA A 27 1.69 -24.74 -8.28
N ASN A 28 2.99 -25.08 -8.29
CA ASN A 28 4.05 -24.09 -8.35
C ASN A 28 3.69 -23.10 -9.48
N PRO A 29 3.61 -21.78 -9.24
CA PRO A 29 3.07 -20.83 -10.22
C PRO A 29 3.86 -20.76 -11.53
N MET A 30 5.01 -21.46 -11.60
CA MET A 30 5.81 -21.68 -12.81
C MET A 30 5.34 -22.86 -13.68
N THR A 31 4.51 -23.76 -13.16
CA THR A 31 4.03 -24.96 -13.86
C THR A 31 2.60 -24.84 -14.39
N ASP A 32 1.86 -23.81 -13.99
CA ASP A 32 0.50 -23.53 -14.46
C ASP A 32 0.46 -22.21 -15.27
N PRO A 33 0.05 -22.23 -16.56
CA PRO A 33 -0.07 -21.01 -17.38
C PRO A 33 -0.92 -19.90 -16.74
N ALA A 34 -1.96 -20.26 -15.96
CA ALA A 34 -2.80 -19.28 -15.27
C ALA A 34 -2.12 -18.70 -14.01
N GLY A 35 -1.35 -19.52 -13.28
CA GLY A 35 -0.50 -19.07 -12.18
C GLY A 35 0.63 -18.16 -12.64
N MET A 36 1.19 -18.44 -13.83
CA MET A 36 2.21 -17.62 -14.46
C MET A 36 1.64 -16.27 -14.95
N GLU A 37 0.42 -16.24 -15.48
CA GLU A 37 -0.26 -15.00 -15.89
C GLU A 37 -0.61 -14.13 -14.67
N GLN A 38 -1.06 -14.72 -13.56
CA GLN A 38 -1.30 -13.99 -12.31
C GLN A 38 0.01 -13.47 -11.69
N MET A 39 1.06 -14.28 -11.67
CA MET A 39 2.39 -13.88 -11.22
C MET A 39 2.97 -12.76 -12.11
N MET A 40 2.83 -12.89 -13.43
CA MET A 40 3.27 -11.87 -14.39
C MET A 40 2.42 -10.61 -14.30
N GLY A 41 1.12 -10.71 -14.00
CA GLY A 41 0.24 -9.57 -13.76
C GLY A 41 0.65 -8.77 -12.53
N MET A 42 0.99 -9.46 -11.43
CA MET A 42 1.51 -8.84 -10.21
C MET A 42 2.92 -8.27 -10.41
N LEU A 43 3.79 -9.00 -11.10
CA LEU A 43 5.13 -8.51 -11.48
C LEU A 43 5.03 -7.28 -12.38
N LYS A 44 4.15 -7.28 -13.38
CA LYS A 44 3.90 -6.16 -14.28
C LYS A 44 3.35 -4.97 -13.52
N GLY A 45 2.42 -5.16 -12.59
CA GLY A 45 1.92 -4.11 -11.71
C GLY A 45 3.04 -3.47 -10.87
N ASN A 46 3.87 -4.29 -10.22
CA ASN A 46 5.00 -3.82 -9.43
C ASN A 46 6.09 -3.17 -10.31
N MET A 47 6.35 -3.70 -11.50
CA MET A 47 7.36 -3.19 -12.42
C MET A 47 6.92 -1.87 -13.07
N MET A 48 5.64 -1.70 -13.38
CA MET A 48 5.06 -0.44 -13.84
C MET A 48 5.18 0.67 -12.78
N MET A 49 5.20 0.33 -11.49
CA MET A 49 5.47 1.27 -10.40
C MET A 49 6.98 1.47 -10.12
N MET A 50 7.81 0.45 -10.37
CA MET A 50 9.26 0.48 -10.13
C MET A 50 10.03 1.29 -11.19
N ILE A 51 9.62 1.20 -12.46
CA ILE A 51 10.29 1.89 -13.57
C ILE A 51 10.28 3.42 -13.36
N PRO A 52 9.13 4.08 -13.08
CA PRO A 52 9.12 5.50 -12.79
C PRO A 52 9.97 5.86 -11.57
N GLN A 53 9.89 5.07 -10.50
CA GLN A 53 10.63 5.32 -9.27
C GLN A 53 12.15 5.26 -9.47
N THR A 54 12.64 4.27 -10.21
CA THR A 54 14.08 4.11 -10.48
C THR A 54 14.59 5.19 -11.42
N LEU A 55 13.82 5.53 -12.46
CA LEU A 55 14.20 6.55 -13.42
C LEU A 55 14.32 7.92 -12.73
N ILE A 56 13.35 8.26 -11.89
CA ILE A 56 13.34 9.53 -11.18
C ILE A 56 14.47 9.57 -10.15
N MET A 57 14.74 8.48 -9.44
CA MET A 57 15.87 8.40 -8.50
C MET A 57 17.23 8.48 -9.20
N SER A 58 17.38 7.87 -10.37
CA SER A 58 18.58 7.97 -11.21
C SER A 58 18.80 9.39 -11.71
N TRP A 59 17.73 10.04 -12.20
CA TRP A 59 17.77 11.42 -12.64
C TRP A 59 18.12 12.38 -11.49
N ILE A 60 17.52 12.20 -10.32
CA ILE A 60 17.81 13.00 -9.13
C ILE A 60 19.28 12.86 -8.73
N ASN A 61 19.82 11.64 -8.69
CA ASN A 61 21.24 11.43 -8.34
C ASN A 61 22.21 11.98 -9.38
N ALA A 62 21.88 11.90 -10.68
CA ALA A 62 22.74 12.43 -11.73
C ALA A 62 22.84 13.96 -11.74
N PHE A 63 21.74 14.67 -11.43
CA PHE A 63 21.69 16.13 -11.52
C PHE A 63 21.86 16.87 -10.18
N PHE A 64 21.48 16.25 -9.06
CA PHE A 64 21.44 16.91 -7.74
C PHE A 64 22.42 16.30 -6.72
N SER A 65 23.35 15.45 -7.15
CA SER A 65 24.41 14.94 -6.26
C SER A 65 25.67 15.81 -6.35
N GLY A 66 26.39 15.95 -5.23
CA GLY A 66 27.71 16.60 -5.19
C GLY A 66 27.72 18.12 -4.96
N PHE A 67 26.56 18.80 -4.93
CA PHE A 67 26.49 20.25 -4.76
C PHE A 67 25.74 20.68 -3.49
N VAL A 68 26.22 21.76 -2.89
CA VAL A 68 25.54 22.48 -1.80
C VAL A 68 24.82 23.68 -2.42
N ILE A 69 23.54 23.87 -2.09
CA ILE A 69 22.70 24.87 -2.79
C ILE A 69 22.29 26.05 -1.92
N LEU A 70 22.12 25.85 -0.60
CA LEU A 70 21.69 26.91 0.31
C LEU A 70 22.18 26.68 1.74
N LYS A 71 22.13 27.77 2.51
CA LYS A 71 22.35 27.80 3.95
C LYS A 71 21.06 28.16 4.65
N LEU A 72 20.64 27.36 5.63
CA LEU A 72 19.45 27.64 6.43
C LEU A 72 19.73 28.72 7.50
N PRO A 73 18.79 29.65 7.74
CA PRO A 73 18.99 30.77 8.67
C PRO A 73 18.80 30.41 10.15
N PHE A 74 18.58 29.13 10.47
CA PHE A 74 18.37 28.63 11.83
C PHE A 74 19.37 27.53 12.18
N PRO A 75 19.74 27.38 13.46
CA PRO A 75 20.64 26.31 13.89
C PRO A 75 19.94 24.95 13.81
N LEU A 76 20.67 23.92 13.36
CA LEU A 76 20.18 22.55 13.21
C LEU A 76 21.00 21.59 14.08
N THR A 77 20.40 20.45 14.45
CA THR A 77 21.10 19.42 15.21
C THR A 77 21.93 18.53 14.29
N ILE A 78 23.05 18.01 14.80
CA ILE A 78 24.00 17.18 14.03
C ILE A 78 23.37 15.91 13.42
N ARG A 79 22.26 15.42 14.00
CA ARG A 79 21.53 14.25 13.49
C ARG A 79 20.96 14.47 12.09
N PHE A 80 20.65 15.72 11.73
CA PHE A 80 20.20 16.05 10.39
C PHE A 80 21.33 16.08 9.36
N LYS A 81 22.61 16.06 9.76
CA LYS A 81 23.74 16.17 8.83
C LYS A 81 23.76 15.05 7.80
N SER A 82 23.57 13.80 8.21
CA SER A 82 23.52 12.66 7.28
C SER A 82 22.34 12.72 6.31
N MET A 83 21.26 13.39 6.70
CA MET A 83 20.08 13.56 5.86
C MET A 83 20.21 14.76 4.92
N LEU A 84 20.73 15.89 5.38
CA LEU A 84 20.80 17.16 4.65
C LEU A 84 22.03 17.30 3.76
N GLN A 85 23.11 16.58 4.06
CA GLN A 85 24.35 16.56 3.29
C GLN A 85 24.52 15.24 2.52
N SER A 86 23.44 14.50 2.29
CA SER A 86 23.46 13.30 1.46
C SER A 86 23.94 13.67 0.05
N GLY A 87 24.89 12.90 -0.49
CA GLY A 87 25.50 13.18 -1.80
C GLY A 87 26.64 14.19 -1.80
N VAL A 88 27.03 14.78 -0.66
CA VAL A 88 28.20 15.66 -0.54
C VAL A 88 29.22 15.03 0.41
N MET A 89 30.42 14.70 -0.10
CA MET A 89 31.46 14.01 0.69
C MET A 89 32.34 15.00 1.48
N THR A 90 31.76 15.81 2.37
CA THR A 90 32.52 16.73 3.23
C THR A 90 32.21 16.52 4.72
N ARG A 91 33.23 16.16 5.49
CA ARG A 91 33.10 15.88 6.93
C ARG A 91 32.91 17.15 7.76
N ASP A 92 33.63 18.21 7.42
CA ASP A 92 33.74 19.43 8.24
C ASP A 92 32.78 20.56 7.82
N LEU A 93 31.80 20.25 6.97
CA LEU A 93 30.79 21.21 6.55
C LEU A 93 29.71 21.42 7.63
N ASP A 94 29.44 22.68 7.97
CA ASP A 94 28.40 23.05 8.94
C ASP A 94 27.01 22.51 8.51
N VAL A 95 26.24 22.00 9.48
CA VAL A 95 24.93 21.35 9.28
C VAL A 95 23.86 22.27 8.70
N GLN A 96 24.08 23.60 8.76
CA GLN A 96 23.21 24.58 8.13
C GLN A 96 23.24 24.53 6.60
N TRP A 97 24.29 23.95 6.01
CA TRP A 97 24.43 23.80 4.57
C TRP A 97 23.70 22.56 4.07
N VAL A 98 22.83 22.77 3.09
CA VAL A 98 21.95 21.73 2.54
C VAL A 98 22.38 21.39 1.12
N SER A 99 22.52 20.09 0.86
CA SER A 99 22.75 19.55 -0.48
C SER A 99 21.53 19.77 -1.38
N SER A 100 21.74 19.85 -2.69
CA SER A 100 20.63 19.99 -3.63
C SER A 100 19.71 18.75 -3.63
N LEU A 101 20.25 17.55 -3.38
CA LEU A 101 19.50 16.31 -3.18
C LEU A 101 18.52 16.41 -2.00
N SER A 102 19.03 16.80 -0.84
CA SER A 102 18.21 16.93 0.36
C SER A 102 17.19 18.06 0.25
N TRP A 103 17.55 19.15 -0.43
CA TRP A 103 16.61 20.24 -0.71
C TRP A 103 15.42 19.78 -1.56
N TYR A 104 15.65 18.95 -2.58
CA TYR A 104 14.58 18.37 -3.37
C TYR A 104 13.60 17.56 -2.51
N PHE A 105 14.11 16.65 -1.68
CA PHE A 105 13.27 15.83 -0.79
C PHE A 105 12.53 16.67 0.27
N LEU A 106 13.15 17.71 0.81
CA LEU A 106 12.50 18.64 1.73
C LEU A 106 11.30 19.34 1.07
N ASN A 107 11.44 19.78 -0.19
CA ASN A 107 10.33 20.37 -0.94
C ASN A 107 9.24 19.34 -1.24
N LEU A 108 9.63 18.13 -1.63
CA LEU A 108 8.67 17.07 -1.97
C LEU A 108 7.83 16.64 -0.76
N MET A 109 8.41 16.55 0.43
CA MET A 109 7.68 16.26 1.68
C MET A 109 6.93 17.49 2.23
N GLY A 110 7.55 18.67 2.19
CA GLY A 110 6.97 19.89 2.76
C GLY A 110 5.78 20.44 1.96
N LEU A 111 5.73 20.16 0.65
CA LEU A 111 4.68 20.65 -0.25
C LEU A 111 3.53 19.65 -0.45
N GLN A 112 3.52 18.49 0.20
CA GLN A 112 2.44 17.50 0.04
C GLN A 112 1.06 18.09 0.34
N SER A 113 0.94 18.93 1.37
CA SER A 113 -0.31 19.62 1.73
C SER A 113 -0.75 20.62 0.65
N VAL A 114 0.21 21.33 0.05
CA VAL A 114 -0.02 22.26 -1.06
C VAL A 114 -0.46 21.50 -2.31
N PHE A 115 0.18 20.37 -2.61
CA PHE A 115 -0.23 19.50 -3.71
C PHE A 115 -1.62 18.90 -3.47
N GLY A 116 -1.92 18.49 -2.23
CA GLY A 116 -3.26 18.04 -1.85
C GLY A 116 -4.34 19.10 -2.07
N PHE A 117 -4.03 20.37 -1.81
CA PHE A 117 -4.96 21.47 -2.02
C PHE A 117 -5.17 21.80 -3.50
N ILE A 118 -4.10 21.81 -4.31
CA ILE A 118 -4.17 22.20 -5.73
C ILE A 118 -4.67 21.06 -6.63
N LEU A 119 -4.23 19.84 -6.37
CA LEU A 119 -4.43 18.67 -7.23
C LEU A 119 -5.48 17.69 -6.68
N GLY A 120 -5.99 17.93 -5.47
CA GLY A 120 -6.91 17.02 -4.78
C GLY A 120 -6.21 15.87 -4.07
N SER A 121 -7.00 15.01 -3.41
CA SER A 121 -6.55 13.92 -2.55
C SER A 121 -5.87 12.75 -3.29
N ASP A 122 -6.18 12.54 -4.57
CA ASP A 122 -5.67 11.44 -5.39
C ASP A 122 -4.49 11.83 -6.29
N ASN A 123 -3.71 12.84 -5.90
CA ASN A 123 -2.61 13.32 -6.72
C ASN A 123 -1.39 12.37 -6.71
N SER A 124 -0.73 12.28 -7.86
CA SER A 124 0.45 11.44 -8.08
C SER A 124 1.69 11.89 -7.31
N ALA A 125 1.76 13.17 -6.91
CA ALA A 125 2.85 13.70 -6.09
C ALA A 125 2.86 13.09 -4.68
N ASN A 126 1.68 12.89 -4.09
CA ASN A 126 1.54 12.30 -2.78
C ASN A 126 1.86 10.80 -2.80
N GLN A 127 1.49 10.10 -3.89
CA GLN A 127 1.87 8.71 -4.13
C GLN A 127 3.38 8.55 -4.23
N MET A 128 4.06 9.43 -4.97
CA MET A 128 5.51 9.42 -5.11
C MET A 128 6.24 9.59 -3.77
N ALA A 129 5.78 10.54 -2.93
CA ALA A 129 6.36 10.77 -1.61
C ALA A 129 6.21 9.54 -0.69
N GLN A 130 5.02 8.92 -0.71
CA GLN A 130 4.75 7.70 0.05
C GLN A 130 5.58 6.51 -0.45
N GLN A 131 5.75 6.39 -1.77
CA GLN A 131 6.54 5.34 -2.39
C GLN A 131 8.05 5.50 -2.11
N MET A 132 8.55 6.73 -2.05
CA MET A 132 9.94 7.03 -1.65
C MET A 132 10.17 6.81 -0.15
N GLY A 133 9.16 7.02 0.70
CA GLY A 133 9.21 6.66 2.13
C GLY A 133 9.21 5.15 2.36
N MET A 134 8.59 4.39 1.45
CA MET A 134 8.58 2.92 1.43
C MET A 134 9.77 2.30 0.68
N ALA A 135 10.77 3.10 0.29
CA ALA A 135 12.00 2.64 -0.35
C ALA A 135 12.93 1.87 0.61
N ASN A 136 12.37 1.03 1.49
CA ASN A 136 13.10 -0.06 2.10
C ASN A 136 13.11 -1.24 1.10
N PRO A 137 14.23 -1.49 0.40
CA PRO A 137 14.31 -2.55 -0.61
C PRO A 137 14.07 -3.97 -0.06
N ALA A 138 13.97 -4.14 1.25
CA ALA A 138 13.60 -5.40 1.89
C ALA A 138 12.14 -5.83 1.65
N ALA A 139 11.22 -4.90 1.38
CA ALA A 139 9.79 -5.22 1.17
C ALA A 139 9.48 -5.75 -0.25
N MET A 140 10.38 -5.53 -1.22
CA MET A 140 10.21 -6.03 -2.60
C MET A 140 10.77 -7.43 -2.83
N MET A 141 11.44 -8.03 -1.83
CA MET A 141 12.18 -9.28 -2.02
C MET A 141 11.40 -10.57 -1.70
N ASN A 142 10.06 -10.55 -1.67
CA ASN A 142 9.30 -11.80 -1.54
C ASN A 142 8.08 -11.94 -2.48
N PRO A 143 8.29 -11.93 -3.81
CA PRO A 143 7.27 -12.34 -4.80
C PRO A 143 7.07 -13.88 -4.84
N MET A 144 7.69 -14.63 -3.92
CA MET A 144 7.72 -16.10 -3.87
C MET A 144 6.94 -16.64 -2.66
N GLN A 145 6.01 -15.88 -2.08
CA GLN A 145 5.01 -16.52 -1.22
C GLN A 145 4.06 -17.31 -2.14
N PRO A 146 4.00 -18.65 -2.04
CA PRO A 146 3.01 -19.42 -2.78
C PRO A 146 1.62 -18.84 -2.47
N GLY A 147 0.86 -18.55 -3.53
CA GLY A 147 -0.47 -17.98 -3.43
C GLY A 147 -1.30 -18.74 -2.40
N GLN A 148 -2.08 -18.01 -1.61
CA GLN A 148 -2.93 -18.60 -0.58
C GLN A 148 -3.80 -19.68 -1.21
N ASP A 149 -3.72 -20.89 -0.64
CA ASP A 149 -4.47 -22.05 -1.10
C ASP A 149 -5.99 -21.75 -1.06
N PRO A 150 -6.69 -21.77 -2.21
CA PRO A 150 -8.09 -21.36 -2.29
C PRO A 150 -9.02 -22.28 -1.49
N ASP A 151 -8.67 -23.55 -1.30
CA ASP A 151 -9.45 -24.47 -0.45
C ASP A 151 -9.33 -24.06 1.02
N LYS A 152 -8.11 -23.72 1.49
CA LYS A 152 -7.91 -23.19 2.84
C LYS A 152 -8.61 -21.86 3.07
N LEU A 153 -8.61 -20.97 2.07
CA LEU A 153 -9.35 -19.71 2.13
C LEU A 153 -10.86 -19.95 2.27
N PHE A 154 -11.44 -20.81 1.43
CA PHE A 154 -12.88 -21.10 1.51
C PHE A 154 -13.27 -21.82 2.80
N LEU A 155 -12.42 -22.69 3.34
CA LEU A 155 -12.64 -23.30 4.64
C LEU A 155 -12.60 -22.26 5.77
N SER A 156 -11.62 -21.35 5.75
CA SER A 156 -11.53 -20.27 6.74
C SER A 156 -12.73 -19.33 6.67
N GLU A 157 -13.24 -19.05 5.47
CA GLU A 157 -14.44 -18.22 5.29
C GLU A 157 -15.70 -18.95 5.75
N ALA A 158 -15.77 -20.26 5.56
CA ALA A 158 -16.89 -21.08 6.08
C ALA A 158 -16.94 -21.08 7.61
N GLU A 159 -15.78 -21.15 8.28
CA GLU A 159 -15.66 -21.02 9.74
C GLU A 159 -16.09 -19.63 10.23
N ASN A 160 -15.62 -18.57 9.57
CA ASN A 160 -16.03 -17.19 9.87
C ASN A 160 -17.54 -17.00 9.73
N LEU A 161 -18.13 -17.52 8.65
CA LEU A 161 -19.57 -17.45 8.40
C LEU A 161 -20.38 -18.25 9.42
N GLU A 162 -19.84 -19.34 9.97
CA GLU A 162 -20.50 -20.14 10.99
C GLU A 162 -20.70 -19.33 12.28
N VAL A 163 -19.70 -18.53 12.67
CA VAL A 163 -19.74 -17.68 13.87
C VAL A 163 -20.57 -16.41 13.67
N MET A 164 -20.79 -15.95 12.44
CA MET A 164 -21.56 -14.73 12.19
C MET A 164 -23.02 -14.83 12.65
N GLU A 165 -23.43 -13.89 13.51
CA GLU A 165 -24.81 -13.74 13.97
C GLU A 165 -25.65 -12.92 12.98
N TYR A 166 -26.94 -13.23 12.89
CA TYR A 166 -27.86 -12.48 12.07
C TYR A 166 -28.22 -11.15 12.73
N PHE A 167 -27.81 -10.05 12.11
CA PHE A 167 -28.23 -8.71 12.49
C PHE A 167 -29.19 -8.13 11.45
N SER A 168 -30.39 -7.74 11.90
CA SER A 168 -31.36 -7.05 11.05
C SER A 168 -31.39 -5.57 11.37
N ILE A 169 -31.06 -4.74 10.38
CA ILE A 169 -31.19 -3.29 10.45
C ILE A 169 -32.67 -2.88 10.49
N LEU A 170 -33.61 -3.76 10.16
CA LEU A 170 -35.04 -3.46 10.18
C LEU A 170 -35.66 -3.59 11.58
N ASN A 171 -34.97 -4.20 12.55
CA ASN A 171 -35.50 -4.35 13.90
C ASN A 171 -35.59 -2.99 14.60
N GLY A 172 -36.78 -2.54 14.99
CA GLY A 172 -36.98 -1.22 15.61
C GLY A 172 -36.66 -0.07 14.65
N ILE A 173 -36.90 -0.25 13.36
CA ILE A 173 -36.74 0.81 12.37
C ILE A 173 -37.84 1.86 12.53
N GLU A 174 -39.04 1.44 12.92
CA GLU A 174 -40.20 2.30 13.15
C GLU A 174 -39.90 3.33 14.25
N GLU A 175 -39.38 2.88 15.39
CA GLU A 175 -38.98 3.76 16.50
C GLU A 175 -37.84 4.70 16.11
N ARG A 176 -36.81 4.19 15.42
CA ARG A 176 -35.67 5.01 14.97
C ARG A 176 -36.08 6.07 13.94
N VAL A 177 -37.01 5.74 13.06
CA VAL A 177 -37.55 6.68 12.07
C VAL A 177 -38.42 7.73 12.77
N LEU A 178 -39.30 7.31 13.69
CA LEU A 178 -40.13 8.24 14.45
C LEU A 178 -39.29 9.20 15.31
N LEU A 179 -38.25 8.72 15.99
CA LEU A 179 -37.33 9.57 16.77
C LEU A 179 -36.57 10.58 15.90
N ASN A 180 -36.22 10.22 14.66
CA ASN A 180 -35.48 11.11 13.77
C ASN A 180 -36.36 12.16 13.07
N TYR A 181 -37.64 11.86 12.80
CA TYR A 181 -38.51 12.70 11.99
C TYR A 181 -39.73 13.28 12.72
N ALA A 182 -40.07 12.77 13.90
CA ALA A 182 -41.14 13.27 14.75
C ALA A 182 -40.64 13.30 16.22
N PRO A 183 -39.69 14.19 16.56
CA PRO A 183 -39.40 14.46 17.98
C PRO A 183 -40.72 14.90 18.60
N GLU A 184 -41.17 14.19 19.64
CA GLU A 184 -42.42 14.52 20.32
C GLU A 184 -42.47 16.01 20.60
N VAL A 185 -43.48 16.67 20.03
CA VAL A 185 -43.79 18.08 20.30
C VAL A 185 -44.24 18.14 21.76
N ASN A 186 -43.30 18.42 22.65
CA ASN A 186 -43.58 19.05 23.94
C ASN A 186 -43.50 20.57 23.77
#